data_AF-A0A1V5ME19-F1
#
_entry.id   AF-A0A1V5ME19-F1
#
_cell.length_a   1.000
_cell.length_b   1.000
_cell.length_c   1.000
_cell.angle_alpha   90.00
_cell.angle_beta   90.00
_cell.angle_gamma   90.00
#
_symmetry.space_group_name_H-M   'P 1'
#
loop_
_entity.id
_entity.type
_entity.pdbx_description
1 polymer ?
#
loop_
_entity_poly.entity_id
_entity_poly.type
_entity_poly.pdbx_seq_one_letter_code
_entity_poly.pdbx_strand_id
1 'polypeptide(L)'
;MPEELARLQKILETGQRLSRQGSYERRTPHKEAVPYLTESRKDLRQFLREQPKSAEAWLLLSLAEECLLNYPAALQSLEHFLALGGERNKKTLKRLASLKEYGRKWAELMLSPDNLESLGVFLDGELAKSSCDHSLRLTKSWLASHITSNQAHVLEALRKSGGYCDCEVLFNVVGNS
;
A
#
# COMPACT_ATOMS: atom_id res chain seq x y z
N MET A 1 19.53 11.84 -19.55
CA MET A 1 19.19 10.59 -18.84
C MET A 1 19.30 10.72 -17.31
N PRO A 2 20.40 11.22 -16.71
CA PRO A 2 20.46 11.43 -15.25
C PRO A 2 19.52 12.53 -14.75
N GLU A 3 19.32 13.58 -15.55
CA GLU A 3 18.47 14.72 -15.19
C GLU A 3 16.99 14.36 -15.06
N GLU A 4 16.50 13.47 -15.93
CA GLU A 4 15.12 13.01 -15.87
C GLU A 4 14.88 12.15 -14.64
N LEU A 5 15.77 11.21 -14.34
CA LEU A 5 15.66 10.39 -13.13
C LEU A 5 15.74 11.24 -11.85
N ALA A 6 16.62 12.24 -11.83
CA ALA A 6 16.70 13.21 -10.73
C ALA A 6 15.42 14.04 -10.59
N ARG A 7 14.75 14.41 -11.70
CA ARG A 7 13.43 15.06 -11.67
C ARG A 7 12.39 14.14 -11.03
N LEU A 8 12.33 12.88 -11.44
CA LEU A 8 11.39 11.89 -10.91
C LEU A 8 11.61 11.63 -9.42
N GLN A 9 12.88 11.56 -8.99
CA GLN A 9 13.24 11.45 -7.59
C GLN A 9 12.70 12.64 -6.78
N LYS A 10 12.87 13.88 -7.25
CA LYS A 10 12.36 15.08 -6.55
C LYS A 10 10.83 15.09 -6.42
N ILE A 11 10.11 14.61 -7.43
CA ILE A 11 8.65 14.48 -7.39
C ILE A 11 8.26 13.46 -6.30
N LEU A 12 8.93 12.30 -6.27
CA LEU A 12 8.69 11.28 -5.26
C LEU A 12 9.01 11.78 -3.85
N GLU A 13 10.15 12.44 -3.64
CA GLU A 13 10.53 13.03 -2.35
C GLU A 13 9.50 14.06 -1.87
N THR A 14 8.94 14.84 -2.79
CA THR A 14 7.84 15.76 -2.48
C THR A 14 6.60 15.01 -2.02
N GLY A 15 6.21 13.94 -2.71
CA GLY A 15 5.12 13.06 -2.31
C GLY A 15 5.34 12.42 -0.94
N GLN A 16 6.54 11.88 -0.68
CA GLN A 16 6.90 11.28 0.61
C GLN A 16 6.85 12.28 1.77
N ARG A 17 7.31 13.52 1.55
CA ARG A 17 7.22 14.58 2.57
C ARG A 17 5.77 14.94 2.87
N LEU A 18 4.92 15.03 1.84
CA LEU A 18 3.51 15.37 1.99
C LEU A 18 2.67 14.20 2.50
N SER A 19 3.15 12.96 2.39
CA SER A 19 2.34 11.78 2.76
C SER A 19 2.13 11.68 4.26
N ARG A 20 3.02 12.28 5.05
CA ARG A 20 3.05 12.20 6.53
C ARG A 20 3.10 10.75 7.02
N GLN A 21 3.66 9.86 6.21
CA GLN A 21 3.93 8.47 6.57
C GLN A 21 5.32 8.41 7.22
N GLY A 22 5.40 7.89 8.44
CA GLY A 22 6.68 7.41 8.97
C GLY A 22 7.29 6.32 8.08
N SER A 23 8.60 6.10 8.18
CA SER A 23 9.35 5.13 7.34
C SER A 23 8.80 3.69 7.34
N TYR A 24 7.94 3.35 8.31
CA TYR A 24 7.27 2.06 8.44
C TYR A 24 5.77 2.19 8.73
N GLU A 25 5.23 3.43 8.72
CA GLU A 25 3.81 3.68 8.91
C GLU A 25 3.10 3.43 7.60
N ARG A 26 2.19 2.47 7.64
CA ARG A 26 1.56 1.88 6.47
C ARG A 26 0.08 2.19 6.47
N ARG A 27 -0.17 3.47 6.26
CA ARG A 27 -1.48 4.12 6.19
C ARG A 27 -1.60 4.79 4.83
N THR A 28 -2.83 5.07 4.40
CA THR A 28 -3.09 5.86 3.20
C THR A 28 -2.27 7.16 3.25
N PRO A 29 -1.57 7.53 2.16
CA PRO A 29 -0.84 8.79 2.13
C PRO A 29 -1.84 9.94 2.23
N HIS A 30 -1.47 11.02 2.93
CA HIS A 30 -2.32 12.21 3.00
C HIS A 30 -2.69 12.70 1.59
N LYS A 31 -3.93 13.16 1.39
CA LYS A 31 -4.48 13.55 0.08
C LYS A 31 -3.58 14.50 -0.74
N GLU A 32 -2.83 15.37 -0.08
CA GLU A 32 -1.87 16.30 -0.71
C GLU A 32 -0.70 15.60 -1.40
N ALA A 33 -0.33 14.39 -0.95
CA ALA A 33 0.75 13.61 -1.53
C ALA A 33 0.33 12.83 -2.78
N VAL A 34 -0.97 12.49 -2.89
CA VAL A 34 -1.49 11.57 -3.92
C VAL A 34 -1.13 12.02 -5.35
N PRO A 35 -1.25 13.30 -5.74
CA PRO A 35 -0.87 13.72 -7.09
C PRO A 35 0.60 13.44 -7.40
N TYR A 36 1.51 13.76 -6.48
CA TYR A 36 2.96 13.56 -6.65
C TYR A 36 3.34 12.07 -6.68
N LEU A 37 2.75 11.26 -5.81
CA LEU A 37 3.00 9.82 -5.75
C LEU A 37 2.47 9.12 -7.02
N THR A 38 1.29 9.51 -7.51
CA THR A 38 0.71 8.92 -8.71
C THR A 38 1.44 9.37 -9.98
N GLU A 39 1.85 10.64 -10.08
CA GLU A 39 2.69 11.16 -11.16
C GLU A 39 4.04 10.45 -11.19
N SER A 40 4.78 10.43 -10.08
CA SER A 40 6.09 9.76 -10.01
C SER A 40 5.98 8.27 -10.36
N ARG A 41 4.98 7.55 -9.85
CA ARG A 41 4.75 6.13 -10.22
C ARG A 41 4.54 5.97 -11.73
N LYS A 42 3.69 6.80 -12.34
CA LYS A 42 3.38 6.72 -13.78
C LYS A 42 4.64 6.95 -14.62
N ASP A 43 5.37 8.01 -14.29
CA ASP A 43 6.55 8.41 -15.07
C ASP A 43 7.73 7.45 -14.84
N LEU A 44 7.92 6.92 -13.63
CA LEU A 44 8.92 5.87 -13.36
C LEU A 44 8.64 4.59 -14.15
N ARG A 45 7.36 4.19 -14.26
CA ARG A 45 6.97 3.06 -15.12
C ARG A 45 7.28 3.33 -16.59
N GLN A 46 7.06 4.56 -17.09
CA GLN A 46 7.45 4.93 -18.46
C GLN A 46 8.97 4.89 -18.62
N PHE A 47 9.71 5.51 -17.72
CA PHE A 47 11.18 5.54 -17.74
C PHE A 47 11.77 4.12 -17.78
N LEU A 48 11.22 3.19 -16.99
CA LEU A 48 11.67 1.79 -16.96
C LEU A 48 11.32 0.99 -18.23
N ARG A 49 10.34 1.41 -19.04
CA ARG A 49 10.13 0.82 -20.38
C ARG A 49 11.31 1.12 -21.31
N GLU A 50 11.89 2.30 -21.18
CA GLU A 50 13.02 2.76 -22.00
C GLU A 50 14.36 2.33 -21.41
N GLN A 51 14.47 2.28 -20.08
CA GLN A 51 15.70 2.00 -19.34
C GLN A 51 15.50 0.90 -18.28
N PRO A 52 15.19 -0.34 -18.68
CA PRO A 52 14.86 -1.43 -17.76
C PRO A 52 16.03 -1.87 -16.86
N LYS A 53 17.26 -1.48 -17.20
CA LYS A 53 18.48 -1.80 -16.42
C LYS A 53 18.85 -0.73 -15.38
N SER A 54 18.05 0.31 -15.22
CA SER A 54 18.29 1.33 -14.20
C SER A 54 17.89 0.83 -12.81
N ALA A 55 18.88 0.37 -12.02
CA ALA A 55 18.64 -0.08 -10.65
C ALA A 55 18.00 1.03 -9.79
N GLU A 56 18.49 2.25 -9.91
CA GLU A 56 17.98 3.40 -9.16
C GLU A 56 16.50 3.68 -9.48
N ALA A 57 16.09 3.61 -10.75
CA ALA A 57 14.68 3.77 -11.13
C ALA A 57 13.79 2.67 -10.52
N TRP A 58 14.27 1.42 -10.44
CA TRP A 58 13.55 0.34 -9.76
C TRP A 58 13.41 0.57 -8.25
N LEU A 59 14.43 1.14 -7.60
CA LEU A 59 14.34 1.53 -6.19
C LEU A 59 13.29 2.63 -6.00
N LEU A 60 13.31 3.69 -6.82
CA LEU A 60 12.34 4.77 -6.75
C LEU A 60 10.92 4.27 -7.01
N LEU A 61 10.72 3.37 -7.98
CA LEU A 61 9.41 2.77 -8.22
C LEU A 61 8.94 1.95 -7.02
N SER A 62 9.82 1.15 -6.41
CA SER A 62 9.50 0.41 -5.18
C SER A 62 8.98 1.33 -4.08
N LEU A 63 9.64 2.47 -3.87
CA LEU A 63 9.24 3.46 -2.87
C LEU A 63 7.90 4.13 -3.20
N ALA A 64 7.64 4.46 -4.47
CA ALA A 64 6.38 5.04 -4.91
C ALA A 64 5.20 4.06 -4.70
N GLU A 65 5.38 2.80 -5.09
CA GLU A 65 4.37 1.75 -4.88
C GLU A 65 4.15 1.48 -3.39
N GLU A 66 5.20 1.49 -2.56
CA GLU A 66 5.08 1.34 -1.10
C GLU A 66 4.25 2.48 -0.49
N CYS A 67 4.50 3.74 -0.87
CA CYS A 67 3.73 4.89 -0.38
C CYS A 67 2.24 4.82 -0.79
N LEU A 68 1.97 4.20 -1.93
CA LEU A 68 0.62 3.98 -2.47
C LEU A 68 0.01 2.62 -2.02
N LEU A 69 0.61 1.97 -1.02
CA LEU A 69 0.17 0.71 -0.43
C LEU A 69 0.07 -0.46 -1.43
N ASN A 70 0.74 -0.36 -2.58
CA ASN A 70 0.82 -1.42 -3.58
C ASN A 70 2.01 -2.33 -3.27
N TYR A 71 1.93 -3.06 -2.16
CA TYR A 71 3.02 -3.90 -1.66
C TYR A 71 3.52 -4.97 -2.64
N PRO A 72 2.66 -5.64 -3.45
CA PRO A 72 3.14 -6.59 -4.45
C PRO A 72 4.05 -5.95 -5.49
N ALA A 73 3.67 -4.80 -6.04
CA ALA A 73 4.49 -4.08 -7.03
C ALA A 73 5.74 -3.46 -6.38
N ALA A 74 5.63 -2.98 -5.14
CA ALA A 74 6.76 -2.47 -4.37
C ALA A 74 7.82 -3.55 -4.13
N LEU A 75 7.39 -4.76 -3.76
CA LEU A 75 8.26 -5.93 -3.56
C LEU A 75 8.96 -6.31 -4.85
N GLN A 76 8.20 -6.49 -5.94
CA GLN A 76 8.76 -6.85 -7.25
C GLN A 76 9.80 -5.83 -7.72
N SER A 77 9.50 -4.54 -7.58
CA SER A 77 10.43 -3.46 -7.95
C SER A 77 11.70 -3.49 -7.11
N LEU A 78 11.61 -3.76 -5.80
CA LEU A 78 12.77 -3.88 -4.94
C LEU A 78 13.63 -5.11 -5.29
N GLU A 79 13.01 -6.22 -5.65
CA GLU A 79 13.71 -7.42 -6.11
C GLU A 79 14.46 -7.16 -7.42
N HIS A 80 13.88 -6.41 -8.36
CA HIS A 80 14.58 -5.95 -9.56
C HIS A 80 15.78 -5.05 -9.25
N PHE A 81 15.62 -4.07 -8.35
CA PHE A 81 16.74 -3.24 -7.89
C PHE A 81 17.90 -4.11 -7.37
N LEU A 82 17.61 -5.09 -6.52
CA LEU A 82 18.60 -6.00 -5.96
C LEU A 82 19.24 -6.91 -7.02
N ALA A 83 18.47 -7.36 -8.01
CA ALA A 83 18.96 -8.20 -9.11
C ALA A 83 19.93 -7.45 -10.04
N LEU A 84 19.75 -6.13 -10.17
CA LEU A 84 20.61 -5.25 -10.97
C LEU A 84 21.86 -4.75 -10.21
N GLY A 85 22.17 -5.32 -9.04
CA GLY A 85 23.33 -4.94 -8.23
C GLY A 85 23.07 -3.79 -7.26
N GLY A 86 21.80 -3.47 -6.98
CA GLY A 86 21.41 -2.51 -5.97
C GLY A 86 21.96 -2.82 -4.58
N GLU A 87 22.19 -1.77 -3.80
CA GLU A 87 22.86 -1.86 -2.50
C GLU A 87 22.09 -2.72 -1.48
N ARG A 88 22.77 -3.74 -0.93
CA ARG A 88 22.27 -4.64 0.12
C ARG A 88 22.70 -4.20 1.51
N ASN A 89 22.23 -3.05 1.96
CA ASN A 89 22.46 -2.57 3.32
C ASN A 89 21.31 -2.94 4.27
N LYS A 90 21.49 -2.65 5.57
CA LYS A 90 20.49 -2.91 6.63
C LYS A 90 19.12 -2.30 6.33
N LYS A 91 19.07 -1.12 5.70
CA LYS A 91 17.81 -0.42 5.35
C LYS A 91 17.08 -1.18 4.24
N THR A 92 17.77 -1.54 3.17
CA THR A 92 17.21 -2.31 2.05
C THR A 92 16.70 -3.67 2.52
N LEU A 93 17.47 -4.39 3.33
CA LEU A 93 17.09 -5.72 3.82
C LEU A 93 15.88 -5.67 4.76
N LYS A 94 15.82 -4.67 5.65
CA LYS A 94 14.63 -4.45 6.50
C LYS A 94 13.40 -4.18 5.65
N ARG A 95 13.50 -3.30 4.65
CA ARG A 95 12.40 -3.01 3.73
C ARG A 95 11.95 -4.26 2.99
N LEU A 96 12.87 -5.06 2.44
CA LEU A 96 12.56 -6.31 1.76
C LEU A 96 11.78 -7.29 2.64
N ALA A 97 12.26 -7.53 3.87
CA ALA A 97 11.57 -8.41 4.81
C ALA A 97 10.14 -7.92 5.10
N SER A 98 10.01 -6.62 5.29
CA SER A 98 8.73 -5.97 5.58
C SER A 98 7.77 -5.99 4.38
N LEU A 99 8.25 -5.75 3.15
CA LEU A 99 7.43 -5.86 1.95
C LEU A 99 6.98 -7.31 1.69
N LYS A 100 7.83 -8.30 1.99
CA LYS A 100 7.44 -9.72 1.90
C LYS A 100 6.34 -10.09 2.89
N GLU A 101 6.44 -9.60 4.13
CA GLU A 101 5.40 -9.84 5.13
C GLU A 101 4.06 -9.23 4.71
N TYR A 102 4.06 -7.99 4.23
CA TYR A 102 2.83 -7.29 3.85
C TYR A 102 2.27 -7.75 2.53
N GLY A 103 3.12 -8.11 1.56
CA GLY A 103 2.70 -8.77 0.33
C GLY A 103 1.95 -10.08 0.63
N ARG A 104 2.41 -10.86 1.63
CA ARG A 104 1.69 -12.05 2.09
C ARG A 104 0.35 -11.70 2.77
N LYS A 105 0.35 -10.77 3.72
CA LYS A 105 -0.89 -10.32 4.39
C LYS A 105 -1.94 -9.83 3.38
N TRP A 106 -1.50 -9.05 2.39
CA TRP A 106 -2.37 -8.52 1.34
C TRP A 106 -2.90 -9.62 0.41
N ALA A 107 -2.05 -10.59 0.04
CA ALA A 107 -2.49 -11.74 -0.75
C ALA A 107 -3.50 -12.62 0.03
N GLU A 108 -3.31 -12.76 1.35
CA GLU A 108 -4.24 -13.49 2.23
C GLU A 108 -5.59 -12.79 2.38
N LEU A 109 -5.63 -11.45 2.34
CA LEU A 109 -6.87 -10.68 2.46
C LEU A 109 -7.88 -10.98 1.33
N MET A 110 -7.40 -11.39 0.15
CA MET A 110 -8.25 -11.66 -1.02
C MET A 110 -9.21 -10.51 -1.37
N LEU A 111 -8.83 -9.29 -1.04
CA LEU A 111 -9.52 -8.05 -1.41
C LEU A 111 -8.62 -7.26 -2.37
N SER A 112 -9.21 -6.70 -3.42
CA SER A 112 -8.50 -5.74 -4.26
C SER A 112 -8.24 -4.43 -3.47
N PRO A 113 -7.30 -3.58 -3.92
CA PRO A 113 -7.15 -2.23 -3.39
C PRO A 113 -8.47 -1.44 -3.38
N ASP A 114 -9.24 -1.50 -4.47
CA ASP A 114 -10.54 -0.82 -4.58
C ASP A 114 -11.58 -1.38 -3.58
N ASN A 115 -11.53 -2.69 -3.30
CA ASN A 115 -12.36 -3.30 -2.27
C ASN A 115 -12.00 -2.80 -0.88
N LEU A 116 -10.72 -2.69 -0.55
CA LEU A 116 -10.27 -2.19 0.75
C LEU A 116 -10.59 -0.70 0.92
N GLU A 117 -10.42 0.11 -0.12
CA GLU A 117 -10.82 1.52 -0.10
C GLU A 117 -12.34 1.67 0.11
N SER A 118 -13.15 0.95 -0.65
CA SER A 118 -14.62 0.98 -0.51
C SER A 118 -15.09 0.50 0.87
N LEU A 119 -14.48 -0.57 1.41
CA LEU A 119 -14.74 -1.04 2.77
C LEU A 119 -14.39 0.06 3.79
N GLY A 120 -13.26 0.74 3.61
CA GLY A 120 -12.82 1.86 4.43
C GLY A 120 -13.84 3.00 4.49
N VAL A 121 -14.24 3.50 3.32
CA VAL A 121 -15.23 4.59 3.19
C VAL A 121 -16.56 4.19 3.84
N PHE A 122 -16.99 2.96 3.64
CA PHE A 122 -18.22 2.44 4.25
C PHE A 122 -18.13 2.40 5.78
N LEU A 123 -17.05 1.84 6.33
CA LEU A 123 -16.86 1.72 7.78
C LEU A 123 -16.71 3.09 8.44
N ASP A 124 -15.94 4.01 7.86
CA ASP A 124 -15.77 5.37 8.39
C ASP A 124 -17.11 6.11 8.47
N GLY A 125 -17.91 6.04 7.41
CA GLY A 125 -19.24 6.67 7.37
C GLY A 125 -20.26 6.07 8.34
N GLU A 126 -20.24 4.76 8.57
CA GLU A 126 -21.16 4.08 9.50
C GLU A 126 -20.74 4.23 10.97
N LEU A 127 -19.43 4.17 11.26
CA LEU A 127 -18.87 4.37 12.60
C LEU A 127 -18.92 5.83 13.05
N ALA A 128 -18.99 6.80 12.13
CA ALA A 128 -19.25 8.19 12.48
C ALA A 128 -20.68 8.42 13.04
N LYS A 129 -21.64 7.54 12.70
CA LYS A 129 -23.04 7.64 13.15
C LYS A 129 -23.29 6.96 14.49
N SER A 130 -22.45 6.01 14.87
CA SER A 130 -22.65 5.20 16.07
C SER A 130 -21.34 4.64 16.62
N SER A 131 -21.24 4.52 17.95
CA SER A 131 -20.09 3.88 18.59
C SER A 131 -19.94 2.44 18.14
N CYS A 132 -18.71 1.97 18.00
CA CYS A 132 -18.45 0.57 17.67
C CYS A 132 -19.05 -0.38 18.72
N ASP A 133 -19.79 -1.40 18.26
CA ASP A 133 -20.41 -2.44 19.09
C ASP A 133 -19.50 -3.67 19.32
N HIS A 134 -18.21 -3.54 18.99
CA HIS A 134 -17.20 -4.60 19.04
C HIS A 134 -17.55 -5.86 18.22
N SER A 135 -18.40 -5.72 17.21
CA SER A 135 -18.73 -6.78 16.27
C SER A 135 -18.17 -6.50 14.86
N LEU A 136 -18.29 -7.48 13.96
CA LEU A 136 -17.98 -7.35 12.52
C LEU A 136 -19.27 -7.15 11.69
N ARG A 137 -20.32 -6.56 12.28
CA ARG A 137 -21.64 -6.48 11.65
C ARG A 137 -21.59 -5.67 10.37
N LEU A 138 -20.93 -4.51 10.38
CA LEU A 138 -20.81 -3.64 9.22
C LEU A 138 -19.93 -4.29 8.16
N THR A 139 -18.77 -4.82 8.56
CA THR A 139 -17.84 -5.52 7.66
C THR A 139 -18.52 -6.69 6.95
N LYS A 140 -19.26 -7.52 7.68
CA LYS A 140 -20.03 -8.64 7.09
C LYS A 140 -21.10 -8.15 6.11
N SER A 141 -21.80 -7.06 6.44
CA SER A 141 -22.79 -6.45 5.56
C SER A 141 -22.15 -5.94 4.24
N TRP A 142 -20.97 -5.34 4.33
CA TRP A 142 -20.23 -4.89 3.17
C TRP A 142 -19.74 -6.06 2.32
N LEU A 143 -19.17 -7.09 2.94
CA LEU A 143 -18.72 -8.30 2.24
C LEU A 143 -19.87 -8.99 1.50
N ALA A 144 -21.06 -9.06 2.12
CA ALA A 144 -22.24 -9.65 1.50
C ALA A 144 -22.70 -8.91 0.23
N SER A 145 -22.41 -7.62 0.10
CA SER A 145 -22.80 -6.80 -1.05
C SER A 145 -21.72 -6.68 -2.13
N HIS A 146 -20.44 -6.88 -1.79
CA HIS A 146 -19.31 -6.62 -2.70
C HIS A 146 -18.51 -7.87 -3.07
N ILE A 147 -18.56 -8.92 -2.24
CA ILE A 147 -17.71 -10.10 -2.37
C ILE A 147 -18.59 -11.35 -2.54
N THR A 148 -18.60 -11.91 -3.75
CA THR A 148 -19.47 -13.04 -4.12
C THR A 148 -18.97 -14.40 -3.63
N SER A 149 -17.69 -14.53 -3.27
CA SER A 149 -17.08 -15.79 -2.82
C SER A 149 -15.99 -15.54 -1.77
N ASN A 150 -15.60 -16.58 -1.02
CA ASN A 150 -14.50 -16.52 -0.04
C ASN A 150 -14.67 -15.56 1.16
N GLN A 151 -15.88 -15.06 1.45
CA GLN A 151 -16.12 -14.13 2.57
C GLN A 151 -15.58 -14.65 3.92
N ALA A 152 -15.71 -15.95 4.20
CA ALA A 152 -15.17 -16.56 5.42
C ALA A 152 -13.64 -16.47 5.51
N HIS A 153 -12.94 -16.66 4.39
CA HIS A 153 -11.49 -16.50 4.35
C HIS A 153 -11.07 -15.04 4.47
N VAL A 154 -11.80 -14.11 3.84
CA VAL A 154 -11.57 -12.67 4.01
C VAL A 154 -11.70 -12.30 5.49
N LEU A 155 -12.78 -12.73 6.16
CA LEU A 155 -12.96 -12.50 7.60
C LEU A 155 -11.83 -13.07 8.46
N GLU A 156 -11.31 -14.25 8.10
CA GLU A 156 -10.18 -14.84 8.81
C GLU A 156 -8.88 -14.05 8.58
N ALA A 157 -8.64 -13.58 7.36
CA ALA A 157 -7.49 -12.74 7.03
C ALA A 157 -7.57 -11.37 7.72
N LEU A 158 -8.77 -10.78 7.84
CA LEU A 158 -9.01 -9.57 8.62
C LEU A 158 -8.61 -9.78 10.10
N ARG A 159 -9.02 -10.89 10.72
CA ARG A 159 -8.66 -11.21 12.11
C ARG A 159 -7.15 -11.42 12.29
N LYS A 160 -6.49 -12.14 11.38
CA LYS A 160 -5.03 -12.29 11.39
C LYS A 160 -4.30 -10.95 11.27
N SER A 161 -4.94 -9.96 10.65
CA SER A 161 -4.47 -8.59 10.52
C SER A 161 -4.92 -7.69 11.68
N GLY A 162 -5.54 -8.26 12.73
CA GLY A 162 -5.96 -7.55 13.93
C GLY A 162 -7.34 -6.89 13.86
N GLY A 163 -8.17 -7.22 12.87
CA GLY A 163 -9.54 -6.73 12.70
C GLY A 163 -10.59 -7.66 13.30
N TYR A 164 -10.85 -7.57 14.61
CA TYR A 164 -11.87 -8.37 15.30
C TYR A 164 -13.21 -7.63 15.48
N CYS A 165 -13.19 -6.29 15.49
CA CYS A 165 -14.37 -5.41 15.31
C CYS A 165 -14.29 -4.59 14.02
N ASP A 166 -15.41 -4.00 13.61
CA ASP A 166 -15.50 -3.03 12.52
C ASP A 166 -14.51 -1.86 12.70
N CYS A 167 -14.33 -1.39 13.94
CA CYS A 167 -13.36 -0.37 14.30
C CYS A 167 -11.91 -0.76 13.99
N GLU A 168 -11.52 -1.97 14.37
CA GLU A 168 -10.19 -2.50 14.17
C GLU A 168 -9.95 -2.87 12.71
N VAL A 169 -10.98 -3.29 11.96
CA VAL A 169 -10.86 -3.46 10.51
C VAL A 169 -10.51 -2.11 9.86
N LEU A 170 -11.19 -1.03 10.24
CA LEU A 170 -10.88 0.31 9.75
C LEU A 170 -9.46 0.75 10.13
N PHE A 171 -9.06 0.61 11.40
CA PHE A 171 -7.77 1.14 11.87
C PHE A 171 -6.55 0.25 11.56
N ASN A 172 -6.69 -1.07 11.65
CA ASN A 172 -5.57 -2.01 11.55
C ASN A 172 -5.40 -2.61 10.15
N VAL A 173 -6.48 -2.69 9.35
CA VAL A 173 -6.44 -3.35 8.03
C VAL A 173 -6.52 -2.34 6.89
N VAL A 174 -7.51 -1.46 6.92
CA VAL A 174 -7.71 -0.45 5.86
C VAL A 174 -6.71 0.71 6.05
N GLY A 175 -6.60 1.22 7.27
CA GLY A 175 -5.84 2.42 7.61
C GLY A 175 -6.69 3.69 7.43
N ASN A 176 -6.61 4.62 8.40
CA ASN A 176 -7.29 5.90 8.30
C ASN A 176 -6.78 6.70 7.10
N SER A 177 -7.72 7.13 6.25
CA SER A 177 -7.50 8.11 5.18
C SER A 177 -7.34 9.52 5.74
#